data_AF-A0A1W9RD08-F1
#
_entry.id   AF-A0A1W9RD08-F1
#
_cell.length_a   1.000
_cell.length_b   1.000
_cell.length_c   1.000
_cell.angle_alpha   90.00
_cell.angle_beta   90.00
_cell.angle_gamma   90.00
#
_symmetry.space_group_name_H-M   'P 1'
#
loop_
_entity.id
_entity.type
_entity.pdbx_description
1 polymer ?
#
loop_
_entity_poly.entity_id
_entity_poly.type
_entity_poly.pdbx_seq_one_letter_code
_entity_poly.pdbx_strand_id
1 'polypeptide(L)'
;MKKPISIIVLVLVFASQIFAQNALSPGQPEKAGYKYRINDAHCHYLDFVQETDGIDVLLEQMDNAGVDNIVLFGLSVTKLWTDFDRERPIYYDDNDAPVYYYAFTDVILAEAIKKLPKEQKDRIYPMICGFNPVDKNGVDHIKRMVEMYPGLWVGIGEVFFRHDDLTRMTYGRNPTANCASMEPVYEYAAEKNLPVWIHSDIGDPISNKATFLYEMEEAVKDHPKTKMVWCHIGNTRGVNVKGLSEITIRLLKAYPNLYYDISWVVFEQIIAPEGKPDPEWVAIFEQFPTRFMVGTDKIGGFSDYVQTIRKYDVLLDALTPGTAKKLASENMFELLPKR
;
A
#
# COMPACT_ATOMS: atom_id res chain seq x y z
N MET A 1 -44.20 31.14 -67.93
CA MET A 1 -45.09 30.35 -67.04
C MET A 1 -44.78 30.71 -65.59
N LYS A 2 -45.80 31.18 -64.85
CA LYS A 2 -46.00 31.19 -63.38
C LYS A 2 -44.80 31.47 -62.44
N LYS A 3 -44.76 32.73 -61.99
CA LYS A 3 -44.88 33.28 -60.61
C LYS A 3 -44.12 32.70 -59.37
N PRO A 4 -43.85 33.56 -58.36
CA PRO A 4 -42.81 33.51 -57.31
C PRO A 4 -43.40 33.23 -55.90
N ILE A 5 -42.63 33.42 -54.80
CA ILE A 5 -43.03 33.85 -53.42
C ILE A 5 -41.73 34.01 -52.59
N SER A 6 -41.25 35.24 -52.30
CA SER A 6 -41.48 36.12 -51.12
C SER A 6 -40.88 35.57 -49.80
N ILE A 7 -39.77 36.15 -49.30
CA ILE A 7 -39.65 37.30 -48.37
C ILE A 7 -40.44 37.13 -47.07
N ILE A 8 -39.73 36.97 -45.95
CA ILE A 8 -39.99 37.72 -44.69
C ILE A 8 -38.67 38.17 -44.08
N VAL A 9 -38.64 39.47 -43.79
CA VAL A 9 -37.63 40.29 -43.13
C VAL A 9 -37.94 40.30 -41.63
N LEU A 10 -36.94 40.27 -40.74
CA LEU A 10 -36.85 41.26 -39.67
C LEU A 10 -35.46 41.36 -39.03
N VAL A 11 -34.98 42.59 -39.06
CA VAL A 11 -33.83 43.19 -38.36
C VAL A 11 -34.14 43.29 -36.86
N LEU A 12 -33.13 43.14 -36.00
CA LEU A 12 -32.97 43.98 -34.80
C LEU A 12 -31.53 43.95 -34.28
N VAL A 13 -30.88 45.09 -34.44
CA VAL A 13 -29.66 45.51 -33.74
C VAL A 13 -30.05 45.93 -32.33
N PHE A 14 -29.35 45.47 -31.29
CA PHE A 14 -29.04 46.29 -30.10
C PHE A 14 -27.79 45.77 -29.39
N ALA A 15 -26.88 46.71 -29.12
CA ALA A 15 -25.67 46.53 -28.36
C ALA A 15 -25.95 46.39 -26.86
N SER A 16 -25.19 45.58 -26.15
CA SER A 16 -24.85 45.82 -24.75
C SER A 16 -23.56 45.14 -24.34
N GLN A 17 -22.85 45.86 -23.48
CA GLN A 17 -21.52 45.63 -22.95
C GLN A 17 -21.44 44.44 -21.99
N ILE A 18 -20.21 43.93 -21.85
CA ILE A 18 -19.61 43.32 -20.65
C ILE A 18 -20.35 42.09 -20.10
N PHE A 19 -19.75 40.91 -20.28
CA PHE A 19 -19.38 40.04 -19.17
C PHE A 19 -18.23 39.15 -19.64
N ALA A 20 -17.00 39.50 -19.24
CA ALA A 20 -15.93 38.52 -19.13
C ALA A 20 -16.38 37.52 -18.06
N GLN A 21 -16.90 36.38 -18.47
CA GLN A 21 -17.07 35.27 -17.55
C GLN A 21 -15.67 34.78 -17.19
N ASN A 22 -15.29 35.05 -15.93
CA ASN A 22 -14.26 34.31 -15.24
C ASN A 22 -14.53 32.82 -15.44
N ALA A 23 -13.79 32.18 -16.34
CA ALA A 23 -13.60 30.75 -16.30
C ALA A 23 -12.85 30.47 -15.00
N LEU A 24 -13.62 30.24 -13.93
CA LEU A 24 -13.13 29.62 -12.72
C LEU A 24 -12.42 28.34 -13.17
N SER A 25 -11.12 28.23 -12.86
CA SER A 25 -10.47 26.92 -12.85
C SER A 25 -11.38 25.98 -12.05
N PRO A 26 -11.54 24.70 -12.45
CA PRO A 26 -12.23 23.74 -11.59
C PRO A 26 -11.57 23.83 -10.21
N GLY A 27 -12.32 24.37 -9.24
CA GLY A 27 -11.86 24.51 -7.88
C GLY A 27 -11.56 23.11 -7.38
N GLN A 28 -10.39 22.94 -6.76
CA GLN A 28 -10.10 21.70 -6.05
C GLN A 28 -11.29 21.41 -5.11
N PRO A 29 -11.80 20.17 -5.08
CA PRO A 29 -12.86 19.82 -4.14
C PRO A 29 -12.43 20.23 -2.74
N GLU A 30 -13.33 20.89 -2.02
CA GLU A 30 -13.10 21.30 -0.64
C GLU A 30 -12.74 20.05 0.16
N LYS A 31 -11.46 19.95 0.59
CA LYS A 31 -10.94 18.75 1.27
C LYS A 31 -11.86 18.44 2.45
N ALA A 32 -12.37 17.21 2.51
CA ALA A 32 -13.27 16.77 3.57
C ALA A 32 -12.70 17.11 4.97
N GLY A 33 -13.54 17.72 5.81
CA GLY A 33 -13.19 18.26 7.13
C GLY A 33 -12.96 17.19 8.20
N TYR A 34 -12.09 16.22 7.94
CA TYR A 34 -11.74 15.17 8.90
C TYR A 34 -10.85 15.71 10.03
N LYS A 35 -11.04 15.18 11.24
CA LYS A 35 -10.24 15.52 12.42
C LYS A 35 -8.75 15.18 12.23
N TYR A 36 -8.46 14.07 11.55
CA TYR A 36 -7.11 13.61 11.29
C TYR A 36 -6.79 13.61 9.79
N ARG A 37 -5.64 14.18 9.44
CA ARG A 37 -4.98 13.95 8.15
C ARG A 37 -4.22 12.64 8.23
N ILE A 38 -4.46 11.75 7.27
CA ILE A 38 -3.85 10.43 7.22
C ILE A 38 -2.98 10.35 5.96
N ASN A 39 -1.83 9.71 6.07
CA ASN A 39 -1.09 9.20 4.91
C ASN A 39 -1.25 7.68 4.89
N ASP A 40 -1.60 7.13 3.74
CA ASP A 40 -1.76 5.69 3.59
C ASP A 40 -0.38 5.05 3.35
N ALA A 41 0.15 4.32 4.33
CA ALA A 41 1.46 3.70 4.21
C ALA A 41 1.44 2.29 3.58
N HIS A 42 0.29 1.83 3.08
CA HIS A 42 0.18 0.51 2.46
C HIS A 42 -1.04 0.43 1.52
N CYS A 43 -0.81 0.39 0.20
CA CYS A 43 -1.87 0.19 -0.79
C CYS A 43 -1.30 -0.46 -2.07
N HIS A 44 -2.05 -1.37 -2.68
CA HIS A 44 -1.73 -2.01 -3.95
C HIS A 44 -2.57 -1.42 -5.09
N TYR A 45 -1.87 -0.87 -6.08
CA TYR A 45 -2.47 -0.30 -7.28
C TYR A 45 -3.13 -1.35 -8.16
N LEU A 46 -2.60 -2.58 -8.16
CA LEU A 46 -3.00 -3.67 -9.04
C LEU A 46 -3.56 -4.84 -8.23
N ASP A 47 -4.46 -5.60 -8.84
CA ASP A 47 -5.01 -6.83 -8.28
C ASP A 47 -4.25 -8.11 -8.69
N PHE A 48 -4.76 -9.28 -8.29
CA PHE A 48 -4.16 -10.58 -8.57
C PHE A 48 -4.14 -10.95 -10.05
N VAL A 49 -4.85 -10.22 -10.92
CA VAL A 49 -4.75 -10.35 -12.38
C VAL A 49 -4.15 -9.12 -13.04
N GLN A 50 -3.51 -8.26 -12.25
CA GLN A 50 -2.80 -7.06 -12.65
C GLN A 50 -3.73 -6.01 -13.30
N GLU A 51 -4.97 -5.94 -12.84
CA GLU A 51 -5.98 -4.94 -13.20
C GLU A 51 -6.21 -3.93 -12.05
N THR A 52 -6.89 -2.83 -12.35
CA THR A 52 -7.09 -1.71 -11.42
C THR A 52 -8.28 -0.84 -11.83
N ASP A 53 -8.95 -0.23 -10.85
CA ASP A 53 -9.96 0.82 -11.07
C ASP A 53 -9.35 2.09 -11.68
N GLY A 54 -8.02 2.24 -11.63
CA GLY A 54 -7.28 3.34 -12.25
C GLY A 54 -6.76 4.37 -11.27
N ILE A 55 -5.69 5.07 -11.66
CA ILE A 55 -4.96 5.97 -10.76
C ILE A 55 -5.75 7.24 -10.45
N ASP A 56 -6.57 7.72 -11.39
CA ASP A 56 -7.44 8.88 -11.17
C ASP A 56 -8.53 8.57 -10.15
N VAL A 57 -9.08 7.34 -10.17
CA VAL A 57 -10.03 6.86 -9.16
C VAL A 57 -9.37 6.78 -7.79
N LEU A 58 -8.16 6.23 -7.70
CA LEU A 58 -7.40 6.22 -6.44
C LEU A 58 -7.19 7.64 -5.89
N LEU A 59 -6.75 8.58 -6.73
CA LEU A 59 -6.52 9.97 -6.31
C LEU A 59 -7.81 10.65 -5.85
N GLU A 60 -8.93 10.42 -6.53
CA GLU A 60 -10.25 10.90 -6.11
C GLU A 60 -10.64 10.33 -4.74
N GLN A 61 -10.43 9.03 -4.53
CA GLN A 61 -10.70 8.38 -3.24
C GLN A 61 -9.78 8.90 -2.13
N MET A 62 -8.50 9.16 -2.42
CA MET A 62 -7.59 9.82 -1.49
C MET A 62 -8.11 11.20 -1.09
N ASP A 63 -8.57 12.00 -2.05
CA ASP A 63 -9.12 13.34 -1.79
C ASP A 63 -10.39 13.28 -0.94
N ASN A 64 -11.33 12.41 -1.33
CA ASN A 64 -12.58 12.17 -0.61
C ASN A 64 -12.33 11.66 0.80
N ALA A 65 -11.27 10.89 1.00
CA ALA A 65 -10.89 10.36 2.28
C ALA A 65 -9.93 11.27 3.06
N GLY A 66 -9.56 12.46 2.56
CA GLY A 66 -8.62 13.37 3.24
C GLY A 66 -7.20 12.82 3.41
N VAL A 67 -6.77 11.94 2.50
CA VAL A 67 -5.42 11.35 2.45
C VAL A 67 -4.51 12.20 1.55
N ASP A 68 -3.40 12.70 2.10
CA ASP A 68 -2.49 13.54 1.33
C ASP A 68 -1.50 12.73 0.51
N ASN A 69 -0.98 11.62 1.06
CA ASN A 69 0.10 10.85 0.47
C ASN A 69 -0.13 9.35 0.63
N ILE A 70 0.42 8.57 -0.30
CA ILE A 70 0.26 7.11 -0.34
C ILE A 70 1.57 6.40 -0.67
N VAL A 71 1.90 5.36 0.10
CA VAL A 71 2.84 4.32 -0.31
C VAL A 71 2.10 3.35 -1.20
N LEU A 72 2.58 3.19 -2.44
CA LEU A 72 1.86 2.48 -3.47
C LEU A 72 2.70 1.36 -4.07
N PHE A 73 2.13 0.17 -4.07
CA PHE A 73 2.70 -1.05 -4.61
C PHE A 73 2.04 -1.40 -5.94
N GLY A 74 2.72 -2.18 -6.79
CA GLY A 74 2.01 -3.04 -7.73
C GLY A 74 1.33 -4.18 -6.96
N LEU A 75 1.40 -5.39 -7.47
CA LEU A 75 1.17 -6.61 -6.69
C LEU A 75 2.17 -7.66 -7.16
N SER A 76 2.97 -8.18 -6.24
CA SER A 76 4.18 -8.95 -6.55
C SER A 76 3.90 -10.27 -7.28
N VAL A 77 2.67 -10.79 -7.19
CA VAL A 77 2.24 -12.04 -7.81
C VAL A 77 1.01 -11.84 -8.69
N THR A 78 0.83 -12.75 -9.64
CA THR A 78 -0.40 -12.84 -10.44
C THR A 78 -0.94 -14.26 -10.48
N LYS A 79 -2.26 -14.39 -10.48
CA LYS A 79 -3.02 -15.64 -10.48
C LYS A 79 -3.09 -16.22 -11.88
N LEU A 80 -2.80 -17.52 -12.01
CA LEU A 80 -3.03 -18.23 -13.26
C LEU A 80 -4.52 -18.41 -13.51
N TRP A 81 -4.89 -18.31 -14.78
CA TRP A 81 -6.15 -18.82 -15.30
C TRP A 81 -5.84 -20.05 -16.15
N THR A 82 -6.14 -21.24 -15.62
CA THR A 82 -5.76 -22.50 -16.27
C THR A 82 -6.91 -23.03 -17.14
N ASP A 83 -6.62 -24.00 -18.01
CA ASP A 83 -7.62 -24.68 -18.85
C ASP A 83 -8.64 -25.50 -18.03
N PHE A 84 -8.30 -25.84 -16.78
CA PHE A 84 -9.20 -26.47 -15.83
C PHE A 84 -10.26 -25.49 -15.28
N ASP A 85 -9.94 -24.20 -15.22
CA ASP A 85 -10.80 -23.18 -14.62
C ASP A 85 -11.76 -22.58 -15.66
N ARG A 86 -13.07 -22.84 -15.49
CA ARG A 86 -14.09 -22.35 -16.42
C ARG A 86 -14.34 -20.84 -16.33
N GLU A 87 -14.11 -20.27 -15.16
CA GLU A 87 -14.31 -18.86 -14.86
C GLU A 87 -12.96 -18.20 -14.60
N ARG A 88 -12.79 -16.98 -15.10
CA ARG A 88 -11.57 -16.20 -14.88
C ARG A 88 -11.50 -15.78 -13.40
N PRO A 89 -10.42 -16.10 -12.66
CA PRO A 89 -10.27 -15.62 -11.30
C PRO A 89 -10.01 -14.11 -11.30
N ILE A 90 -10.46 -13.44 -10.24
CA ILE A 90 -10.17 -12.02 -9.95
C ILE A 90 -9.38 -11.89 -8.64
N TYR A 91 -9.48 -12.85 -7.74
CA TYR A 91 -8.80 -12.90 -6.46
C TYR A 91 -7.96 -14.17 -6.29
N TYR A 92 -7.02 -14.15 -5.33
CA TYR A 92 -6.09 -15.26 -5.15
C TYR A 92 -6.75 -16.55 -4.68
N ASP A 93 -7.89 -16.48 -3.99
CA ASP A 93 -8.58 -17.63 -3.40
C ASP A 93 -9.83 -18.08 -4.18
N ASP A 94 -10.07 -17.52 -5.37
CA ASP A 94 -11.25 -17.86 -6.19
C ASP A 94 -11.24 -19.33 -6.67
N ASN A 95 -10.04 -19.91 -6.83
CA ASN A 95 -9.82 -21.29 -7.27
C ASN A 95 -8.43 -21.81 -6.83
N ASP A 96 -8.11 -23.06 -7.15
CA ASP A 96 -6.84 -23.70 -6.78
C ASP A 96 -5.67 -23.44 -7.76
N ALA A 97 -5.86 -22.60 -8.79
CA ALA A 97 -4.77 -22.28 -9.71
C ALA A 97 -3.63 -21.58 -8.99
N PRO A 98 -2.35 -21.82 -9.33
CA PRO A 98 -1.27 -21.20 -8.60
C PRO A 98 -1.13 -19.71 -8.96
N VAL A 99 -0.43 -18.96 -8.11
CA VAL A 99 0.08 -17.62 -8.43
C VAL A 99 1.56 -17.70 -8.79
N TYR A 100 2.10 -16.73 -9.51
CA TYR A 100 3.54 -16.63 -9.76
C TYR A 100 4.02 -15.18 -9.66
N TYR A 101 5.30 -14.98 -9.30
CA TYR A 101 5.88 -13.64 -9.22
C TYR A 101 5.87 -12.96 -10.59
N TYR A 102 5.30 -11.76 -10.65
CA TYR A 102 5.05 -11.05 -11.90
C TYR A 102 5.84 -9.75 -11.97
N ALA A 103 6.98 -9.79 -12.65
CA ALA A 103 7.92 -8.69 -12.65
C ALA A 103 7.47 -7.42 -13.37
N PHE A 104 6.50 -7.54 -14.28
CA PHE A 104 6.03 -6.38 -15.05
C PHE A 104 5.08 -5.47 -14.24
N THR A 105 4.66 -5.87 -13.03
CA THR A 105 3.79 -5.08 -12.13
C THR A 105 4.36 -3.68 -11.85
N ASP A 106 5.67 -3.60 -11.61
CA ASP A 106 6.35 -2.34 -11.30
C ASP A 106 6.37 -1.39 -12.52
N VAL A 107 6.51 -1.96 -13.73
CA VAL A 107 6.44 -1.17 -14.98
C VAL A 107 5.05 -0.59 -15.18
N ILE A 108 3.98 -1.38 -14.94
CA ILE A 108 2.59 -0.92 -15.04
C ILE A 108 2.37 0.27 -14.09
N LEU A 109 2.78 0.14 -12.82
CA LEU A 109 2.68 1.21 -11.84
C LEU A 109 3.48 2.45 -12.26
N ALA A 110 4.74 2.28 -12.67
CA ALA A 110 5.60 3.38 -13.07
C ALA A 110 5.03 4.16 -14.27
N GLU A 111 4.50 3.48 -15.28
CA GLU A 111 3.88 4.14 -16.44
C GLU A 111 2.56 4.82 -16.09
N ALA A 112 1.78 4.29 -15.14
CA ALA A 112 0.58 4.98 -14.63
C ALA A 112 0.97 6.30 -13.94
N ILE A 113 1.94 6.27 -13.03
CA ILE A 113 2.42 7.46 -12.32
C ILE A 113 3.02 8.49 -13.29
N LYS A 114 3.80 8.05 -14.29
CA LYS A 114 4.45 8.95 -15.26
C LYS A 114 3.47 9.83 -16.05
N LYS A 115 2.25 9.36 -16.26
CA LYS A 115 1.20 10.10 -16.99
C LYS A 115 0.59 11.23 -16.16
N LEU A 116 0.76 11.21 -14.83
CA LEU A 116 0.18 12.21 -13.94
C LEU A 116 0.88 13.58 -14.03
N PRO A 117 0.16 14.68 -13.73
CA PRO A 117 0.78 15.97 -13.48
C PRO A 117 1.66 15.91 -12.22
N LYS A 118 2.63 16.83 -12.12
CA LYS A 118 3.64 16.82 -11.06
C LYS A 118 3.01 16.85 -9.66
N GLU A 119 1.98 17.67 -9.44
CA GLU A 119 1.37 17.80 -8.11
C GLU A 119 0.77 16.47 -7.61
N GLN A 120 0.28 15.61 -8.51
CA GLN A 120 -0.26 14.30 -8.13
C GLN A 120 0.85 13.25 -7.98
N LYS A 121 1.93 13.33 -8.78
CA LYS A 121 3.12 12.47 -8.61
C LYS A 121 3.75 12.63 -7.24
N ASP A 122 3.84 13.86 -6.75
CA ASP A 122 4.49 14.18 -5.47
C ASP A 122 3.76 13.55 -4.27
N ARG A 123 2.49 13.15 -4.42
CA ARG A 123 1.68 12.45 -3.41
C ARG A 123 1.93 10.94 -3.35
N ILE A 124 2.58 10.36 -4.37
CA ILE A 124 2.71 8.91 -4.52
C ILE A 124 4.14 8.47 -4.22
N TYR A 125 4.28 7.46 -3.36
CA TYR A 125 5.53 6.88 -2.89
C TYR A 125 5.64 5.44 -3.41
N PRO A 126 6.07 5.23 -4.67
CA PRO A 126 6.02 3.94 -5.31
C PRO A 126 7.18 3.04 -4.87
N MET A 127 6.88 1.75 -4.80
CA MET A 127 7.76 0.72 -4.28
C MET A 127 7.96 -0.39 -5.31
N ILE A 128 9.15 -1.00 -5.33
CA ILE A 128 9.49 -2.10 -6.23
C ILE A 128 9.07 -3.43 -5.58
N CYS A 129 8.09 -4.14 -6.13
CA CYS A 129 7.64 -5.45 -5.62
C CYS A 129 7.73 -6.60 -6.63
N GLY A 130 7.95 -6.31 -7.90
CA GLY A 130 7.92 -7.25 -9.02
C GLY A 130 9.17 -8.12 -9.17
N PHE A 131 9.62 -8.81 -8.12
CA PHE A 131 10.74 -9.76 -8.25
C PHE A 131 10.46 -11.06 -7.54
N ASN A 132 11.15 -12.13 -7.94
CA ASN A 132 11.07 -13.41 -7.27
C ASN A 132 12.06 -13.44 -6.08
N PRO A 133 11.61 -13.45 -4.82
CA PRO A 133 12.46 -13.44 -3.64
C PRO A 133 13.26 -14.71 -3.42
N VAL A 134 12.99 -15.84 -4.11
CA VAL A 134 13.85 -17.05 -4.04
C VAL A 134 14.94 -17.07 -5.11
N ASP A 135 14.95 -16.11 -6.04
CA ASP A 135 15.97 -16.00 -7.07
C ASP A 135 17.12 -15.10 -6.58
N LYS A 136 18.35 -15.64 -6.55
CA LYS A 136 19.54 -14.85 -6.18
C LYS A 136 19.84 -13.72 -7.18
N ASN A 137 19.29 -13.78 -8.39
CA ASN A 137 19.35 -12.70 -9.36
C ASN A 137 18.27 -11.62 -9.15
N GLY A 138 17.38 -11.79 -8.15
CA GLY A 138 16.30 -10.84 -7.85
C GLY A 138 16.80 -9.42 -7.59
N VAL A 139 17.95 -9.28 -6.92
CA VAL A 139 18.59 -7.97 -6.70
C VAL A 139 18.94 -7.25 -8.01
N ASP A 140 19.34 -7.98 -9.05
CA ASP A 140 19.66 -7.37 -10.34
C ASP A 140 18.41 -6.91 -11.08
N HIS A 141 17.25 -7.53 -10.83
CA HIS A 141 15.96 -6.99 -11.29
C HIS A 141 15.65 -5.66 -10.60
N ILE A 142 15.82 -5.58 -9.28
CA ILE A 142 15.60 -4.34 -8.52
C ILE A 142 16.51 -3.21 -9.03
N LYS A 143 17.80 -3.50 -9.25
CA LYS A 143 18.74 -2.54 -9.84
C LYS A 143 18.28 -2.06 -11.22
N ARG A 144 17.82 -2.96 -12.09
CA ARG A 144 17.26 -2.60 -13.41
C ARG A 144 16.05 -1.67 -13.29
N MET A 145 15.16 -1.89 -12.32
CA MET A 145 14.01 -1.00 -12.09
C MET A 145 14.44 0.40 -11.64
N VAL A 146 15.44 0.50 -10.77
CA VAL A 146 16.03 1.78 -10.35
C VAL A 146 16.71 2.50 -11.52
N GLU A 147 17.43 1.77 -12.37
CA GLU A 147 18.09 2.33 -13.56
C GLU A 147 17.10 2.78 -14.64
N MET A 148 16.02 2.03 -14.85
CA MET A 148 14.99 2.33 -15.85
C MET A 148 14.12 3.53 -15.46
N TYR A 149 13.88 3.74 -14.16
CA TYR A 149 13.06 4.81 -13.62
C TYR A 149 13.81 5.60 -12.54
N PRO A 150 14.86 6.37 -12.92
CA PRO A 150 15.72 7.03 -11.96
C PRO A 150 14.93 8.06 -11.13
N GLY A 151 15.05 7.94 -9.80
CA GLY A 151 14.41 8.84 -8.83
C GLY A 151 12.92 8.57 -8.56
N LEU A 152 12.32 7.55 -9.19
CA LEU A 152 10.91 7.20 -8.96
C LEU A 152 10.72 6.45 -7.63
N TRP A 153 11.48 5.36 -7.47
CA TRP A 153 11.30 4.39 -6.40
C TRP A 153 11.81 4.89 -5.06
N VAL A 154 11.03 4.66 -4.01
CA VAL A 154 11.37 5.10 -2.64
C VAL A 154 11.46 3.95 -1.64
N GLY A 155 11.29 2.71 -2.08
CA GLY A 155 11.44 1.53 -1.26
C GLY A 155 11.24 0.24 -2.08
N ILE A 156 11.29 -0.88 -1.38
CA ILE A 156 11.12 -2.23 -1.93
C ILE A 156 9.96 -2.89 -1.18
N GLY A 157 9.23 -3.74 -1.88
CA GLY A 157 8.08 -4.45 -1.38
C GLY A 157 6.78 -3.87 -1.92
N GLU A 158 5.62 -4.35 -1.48
CA GLU A 158 5.50 -5.42 -0.50
C GLU A 158 6.05 -6.74 -1.05
N VAL A 159 7.02 -7.31 -0.32
CA VAL A 159 7.61 -8.60 -0.67
C VAL A 159 6.78 -9.68 0.02
N PHE A 160 6.13 -10.54 -0.77
CA PHE A 160 5.38 -11.67 -0.23
C PHE A 160 6.30 -12.82 0.15
N PHE A 161 6.34 -13.12 1.45
CA PHE A 161 6.89 -14.34 2.00
C PHE A 161 5.80 -15.34 2.38
N ARG A 162 5.80 -15.87 3.61
CA ARG A 162 4.67 -16.64 4.10
C ARG A 162 3.46 -15.72 4.20
N HIS A 163 2.40 -16.07 3.50
CA HIS A 163 1.16 -15.33 3.41
C HIS A 163 0.03 -16.35 3.31
N ASP A 164 -0.67 -16.63 4.41
CA ASP A 164 -1.84 -17.51 4.52
C ASP A 164 -1.89 -18.69 3.52
N ASP A 165 -3.02 -18.89 2.85
CA ASP A 165 -3.19 -19.83 1.76
C ASP A 165 -2.40 -19.43 0.50
N LEU A 166 -2.05 -18.15 0.31
CA LEU A 166 -1.22 -17.71 -0.82
C LEU A 166 0.14 -18.44 -0.86
N THR A 167 0.69 -18.78 0.31
CA THR A 167 1.91 -19.60 0.47
C THR A 167 1.79 -20.95 -0.22
N ARG A 168 0.62 -21.60 -0.14
CA ARG A 168 0.40 -22.92 -0.78
C ARG A 168 0.21 -22.79 -2.28
N MET A 169 -0.30 -21.64 -2.74
CA MET A 169 -0.63 -21.38 -4.13
C MET A 169 0.55 -20.80 -4.92
N THR A 170 1.60 -20.33 -4.26
CA THR A 170 2.74 -19.73 -4.95
C THR A 170 3.54 -20.78 -5.72
N TYR A 171 3.65 -20.59 -7.03
CA TYR A 171 4.39 -21.48 -7.91
C TYR A 171 5.89 -21.39 -7.66
N GLY A 172 6.52 -22.55 -7.45
CA GLY A 172 7.96 -22.66 -7.21
C GLY A 172 8.27 -22.88 -5.72
N ARG A 173 9.42 -22.36 -5.28
CA ARG A 173 9.84 -22.46 -3.88
C ARG A 173 9.26 -21.29 -3.10
N ASN A 174 8.66 -21.59 -1.95
CA ASN A 174 8.19 -20.56 -1.03
C ASN A 174 9.37 -19.80 -0.42
N PRO A 175 9.39 -18.47 -0.54
CA PRO A 175 10.39 -17.65 0.13
C PRO A 175 10.11 -17.48 1.63
N THR A 176 11.15 -17.08 2.34
CA THR A 176 11.12 -16.67 3.75
C THR A 176 11.94 -15.40 3.87
N ALA A 177 11.68 -14.60 4.90
CA ALA A 177 12.37 -13.32 5.08
C ALA A 177 13.90 -13.45 5.23
N ASN A 178 14.38 -14.58 5.76
CA ASN A 178 15.78 -14.94 5.91
C ASN A 178 16.33 -15.81 4.75
N CYS A 179 15.67 -15.86 3.59
CA CYS A 179 16.21 -16.56 2.43
C CYS A 179 17.54 -15.93 1.97
N ALA A 180 18.53 -16.76 1.62
CA ALA A 180 19.84 -16.30 1.15
C ALA A 180 19.81 -15.44 -0.13
N SER A 181 18.71 -15.48 -0.90
CA SER A 181 18.47 -14.60 -2.05
C SER A 181 18.06 -13.17 -1.65
N MET A 182 17.56 -12.98 -0.43
CA MET A 182 17.18 -11.67 0.09
C MET A 182 18.36 -10.89 0.68
N GLU A 183 19.45 -11.54 1.07
CA GLU A 183 20.65 -10.87 1.62
C GLU A 183 21.17 -9.76 0.66
N PRO A 184 21.42 -10.03 -0.65
CA PRO A 184 21.81 -8.96 -1.58
C PRO A 184 20.75 -7.87 -1.76
N VAL A 185 19.47 -8.21 -1.62
CA VAL A 185 18.36 -7.24 -1.70
C VAL A 185 18.40 -6.29 -0.50
N TYR A 186 18.55 -6.82 0.72
CA TYR A 186 18.63 -6.00 1.93
C TYR A 186 19.89 -5.14 1.96
N GLU A 187 21.03 -5.65 1.50
CA GLU A 187 22.27 -4.87 1.37
C GLU A 187 22.11 -3.70 0.39
N TYR A 188 21.54 -3.96 -0.79
CA TYR A 188 21.26 -2.92 -1.77
C TYR A 188 20.25 -1.90 -1.25
N ALA A 189 19.22 -2.36 -0.53
CA ALA A 189 18.23 -1.51 0.12
C ALA A 189 18.89 -0.56 1.14
N ALA A 190 19.79 -1.07 1.98
CA ALA A 190 20.58 -0.24 2.89
C ALA A 190 21.48 0.77 2.16
N GLU A 191 22.16 0.34 1.09
CA GLU A 191 23.03 1.22 0.28
C GLU A 191 22.27 2.41 -0.30
N LYS A 192 21.04 2.16 -0.79
CA LYS A 192 20.19 3.17 -1.41
C LYS A 192 19.23 3.87 -0.43
N ASN A 193 19.29 3.51 0.86
CA ASN A 193 18.36 3.97 1.88
C ASN A 193 16.88 3.68 1.51
N LEU A 194 16.62 2.56 0.86
CA LEU A 194 15.30 2.07 0.49
C LEU A 194 14.75 1.19 1.64
N PRO A 195 13.69 1.59 2.36
CA PRO A 195 13.01 0.68 3.29
C PRO A 195 12.37 -0.50 2.55
N VAL A 196 12.17 -1.61 3.26
CA VAL A 196 11.59 -2.85 2.71
C VAL A 196 10.30 -3.21 3.43
N TRP A 197 9.17 -3.24 2.73
CA TRP A 197 7.89 -3.76 3.21
C TRP A 197 7.83 -5.27 3.00
N ILE A 198 7.45 -5.98 4.05
CA ILE A 198 7.50 -7.44 4.11
C ILE A 198 6.18 -8.00 4.63
N HIS A 199 5.51 -8.77 3.79
CA HIS A 199 4.48 -9.68 4.24
C HIS A 199 5.12 -10.98 4.71
N SER A 200 4.97 -11.32 5.99
CA SER A 200 5.37 -12.62 6.49
C SER A 200 4.55 -13.00 7.69
N ASP A 201 3.86 -14.13 7.62
CA ASP A 201 3.12 -14.66 8.75
C ASP A 201 4.07 -15.06 9.87
N ILE A 202 3.79 -14.62 11.09
CA ILE A 202 4.54 -14.98 12.29
C ILE A 202 4.30 -16.44 12.71
N GLY A 203 3.20 -17.05 12.27
CA GLY A 203 2.72 -18.34 12.73
C GLY A 203 1.64 -18.95 11.85
N ASP A 204 1.03 -20.04 12.33
CA ASP A 204 0.00 -20.78 11.62
C ASP A 204 -1.31 -20.85 12.44
N PRO A 205 -2.49 -20.98 11.78
CA PRO A 205 -3.79 -20.91 12.45
C PRO A 205 -4.09 -22.16 13.29
N ILE A 206 -3.35 -23.26 13.08
CA ILE A 206 -3.55 -24.52 13.80
C ILE A 206 -2.88 -24.44 15.19
N SER A 207 -1.61 -24.05 15.21
CA SER A 207 -0.82 -24.01 16.43
C SER A 207 -1.06 -22.73 17.25
N ASN A 208 -1.39 -21.62 16.59
CA ASN A 208 -1.46 -20.28 17.20
C ASN A 208 -0.19 -19.91 17.98
N LYS A 209 0.96 -20.38 17.50
CA LYS A 209 2.29 -20.06 18.00
C LYS A 209 3.03 -19.22 16.97
N ALA A 210 4.02 -18.47 17.45
CA ALA A 210 4.96 -17.72 16.62
C ALA A 210 5.98 -18.65 15.92
N THR A 211 5.50 -19.68 15.22
CA THR A 211 6.31 -20.76 14.65
C THR A 211 7.32 -20.27 13.61
N PHE A 212 7.00 -19.18 12.90
CA PHE A 212 7.81 -18.62 11.81
C PHE A 212 8.53 -17.32 12.19
N LEU A 213 8.40 -16.86 13.43
CA LEU A 213 9.03 -15.63 13.93
C LEU A 213 10.53 -15.54 13.64
N TYR A 214 11.25 -16.67 13.72
CA TYR A 214 12.69 -16.71 13.45
C TYR A 214 13.06 -16.18 12.06
N GLU A 215 12.18 -16.35 11.05
CA GLU A 215 12.45 -15.93 9.67
C GLU A 215 12.58 -14.41 9.59
N MET A 216 11.67 -13.68 10.24
CA MET A 216 11.72 -12.21 10.30
C MET A 216 12.74 -11.69 11.30
N GLU A 217 12.87 -12.34 12.46
CA GLU A 217 13.82 -11.89 13.48
C GLU A 217 15.28 -12.02 13.01
N GLU A 218 15.64 -13.11 12.33
CA GLU A 218 16.97 -13.27 11.73
C GLU A 218 17.23 -12.20 10.66
N ALA A 219 16.28 -11.97 9.74
CA ALA A 219 16.42 -10.95 8.70
C ALA A 219 16.65 -9.54 9.28
N VAL A 220 15.84 -9.13 10.26
CA VAL A 220 15.95 -7.81 10.88
C VAL A 220 17.28 -7.67 11.66
N LYS A 221 17.67 -8.72 12.38
CA LYS A 221 18.90 -8.76 13.18
C LYS A 221 20.16 -8.69 12.32
N ASP A 222 20.19 -9.44 11.23
CA ASP A 222 21.40 -9.61 10.40
C ASP A 222 21.57 -8.44 9.42
N HIS A 223 20.52 -7.64 9.20
CA HIS A 223 20.55 -6.45 8.33
C HIS A 223 20.20 -5.15 9.08
N PRO A 224 20.95 -4.74 10.13
CA PRO A 224 20.60 -3.62 11.01
C PRO A 224 20.62 -2.24 10.33
N LYS A 225 21.17 -2.14 9.12
CA LYS A 225 21.20 -0.90 8.31
C LYS A 225 19.99 -0.78 7.37
N THR A 226 19.22 -1.84 7.21
CA THR A 226 18.03 -1.88 6.35
C THR A 226 16.81 -1.62 7.21
N LYS A 227 16.06 -0.57 6.90
CA LYS A 227 14.77 -0.32 7.55
C LYS A 227 13.76 -1.31 7.00
N MET A 228 13.10 -2.07 7.87
CA MET A 228 12.14 -3.11 7.49
C MET A 228 10.78 -2.79 8.10
N VAL A 229 9.72 -2.80 7.28
CA VAL A 229 8.34 -2.74 7.73
C VAL A 229 7.77 -4.13 7.66
N TRP A 230 7.47 -4.70 8.82
CA TRP A 230 6.73 -5.95 8.88
C TRP A 230 5.25 -5.62 8.77
N CYS A 231 4.65 -5.97 7.63
CA CYS A 231 3.26 -5.63 7.34
C CYS A 231 2.32 -6.29 8.34
N HIS A 232 1.21 -5.60 8.64
CA HIS A 232 0.12 -6.12 9.47
C HIS A 232 0.59 -6.71 10.82
N ILE A 233 1.58 -6.11 11.48
CA ILE A 233 2.21 -6.62 12.71
C ILE A 233 2.66 -8.09 12.64
N GLY A 234 2.93 -8.57 11.42
CA GLY A 234 3.28 -9.96 11.13
C GLY A 234 2.16 -10.97 11.31
N ASN A 235 0.91 -10.53 11.41
CA ASN A 235 -0.22 -11.42 11.59
C ASN A 235 -1.10 -11.50 10.34
N THR A 236 -1.91 -12.57 10.28
CA THR A 236 -2.75 -12.88 9.12
C THR A 236 -4.12 -13.39 9.55
N ARG A 237 -5.02 -13.58 8.58
CA ARG A 237 -6.37 -14.05 8.81
C ARG A 237 -6.36 -15.40 9.53
N GLY A 238 -7.10 -15.47 10.64
CA GLY A 238 -7.31 -16.72 11.38
C GLY A 238 -6.14 -17.15 12.27
N VAL A 239 -5.02 -16.40 12.27
CA VAL A 239 -3.90 -16.63 13.19
C VAL A 239 -4.06 -15.73 14.42
N ASN A 240 -4.05 -16.35 15.60
CA ASN A 240 -4.13 -15.66 16.88
C ASN A 240 -2.96 -16.07 17.79
N VAL A 241 -1.76 -15.56 17.47
CA VAL A 241 -0.57 -15.86 18.25
C VAL A 241 -0.71 -15.34 19.68
N LYS A 242 -0.65 -16.26 20.65
CA LYS A 242 -0.62 -15.89 22.06
C LYS A 242 0.65 -15.11 22.36
N GLY A 243 0.47 -13.93 22.94
CA GLY A 243 1.55 -13.04 23.35
C GLY A 243 2.16 -12.21 22.22
N LEU A 244 1.39 -11.94 21.17
CA LEU A 244 1.82 -11.12 20.03
C LEU A 244 2.25 -9.71 20.46
N SER A 245 1.57 -9.12 21.44
CA SER A 245 1.92 -7.81 22.01
C SER A 245 3.29 -7.85 22.70
N GLU A 246 3.57 -8.84 23.55
CA GLU A 246 4.87 -8.96 24.21
C GLU A 246 6.00 -9.25 23.22
N ILE A 247 5.73 -10.07 22.19
CA ILE A 247 6.68 -10.30 21.09
C ILE A 247 6.98 -8.98 20.36
N THR A 248 5.95 -8.21 20.00
CA THR A 248 6.08 -6.92 19.32
C THR A 248 6.92 -5.95 20.15
N ILE A 249 6.63 -5.79 21.44
CA ILE A 249 7.39 -4.93 22.36
C ILE A 249 8.85 -5.36 22.42
N ARG A 250 9.12 -6.67 22.54
CA ARG A 250 10.48 -7.21 22.60
C ARG A 250 11.26 -6.88 21.32
N LEU A 251 10.66 -7.11 20.16
CA LEU A 251 11.29 -6.85 18.87
C LEU A 251 11.56 -5.36 18.66
N LEU A 252 10.61 -4.49 18.98
CA LEU A 252 10.79 -3.04 18.86
C LEU A 252 11.91 -2.49 19.75
N LYS A 253 12.11 -3.08 20.93
CA LYS A 253 13.23 -2.77 21.83
C LYS A 253 14.56 -3.29 21.30
N ALA A 254 14.57 -4.49 20.73
CA ALA A 254 15.79 -5.16 20.27
C ALA A 254 16.32 -4.59 18.95
N TYR A 255 15.43 -4.20 18.04
CA TYR A 255 15.77 -3.90 16.66
C TYR A 255 15.31 -2.50 16.26
N PRO A 256 16.17 -1.47 16.30
CA PRO A 256 15.82 -0.10 15.93
C PRO A 256 15.38 0.08 14.47
N ASN A 257 15.75 -0.84 13.59
CA ASN A 257 15.46 -0.83 12.16
C ASN A 257 14.12 -1.50 11.79
N LEU A 258 13.37 -2.03 12.76
CA LEU A 258 12.06 -2.64 12.53
C LEU A 258 10.92 -1.61 12.63
N TYR A 259 9.92 -1.73 11.78
CA TYR A 259 8.72 -0.90 11.80
C TYR A 259 7.53 -1.79 11.49
N TYR A 260 6.33 -1.29 11.72
CA TYR A 260 5.10 -2.00 11.42
C TYR A 260 4.13 -1.08 10.70
N ASP A 261 3.32 -1.64 9.80
CA ASP A 261 2.03 -1.07 9.50
C ASP A 261 0.93 -1.89 10.18
N ILE A 262 -0.23 -1.26 10.37
CA ILE A 262 -1.43 -1.86 10.97
C ILE A 262 -2.57 -1.97 9.95
N SER A 263 -2.23 -2.08 8.67
CA SER A 263 -3.17 -2.21 7.55
C SER A 263 -3.85 -3.59 7.53
N TRP A 264 -4.86 -3.78 6.68
CA TRP A 264 -5.58 -5.04 6.51
C TRP A 264 -6.45 -5.45 7.72
N VAL A 265 -6.74 -6.76 7.83
CA VAL A 265 -7.68 -7.37 8.79
C VAL A 265 -7.20 -7.33 10.23
N VAL A 266 -5.90 -7.10 10.47
CA VAL A 266 -5.34 -7.07 11.83
C VAL A 266 -5.87 -5.90 12.65
N PHE A 267 -6.30 -4.82 11.98
CA PHE A 267 -6.93 -3.71 12.68
C PHE A 267 -8.19 -4.19 13.41
N GLU A 268 -9.13 -4.82 12.72
CA GLU A 268 -10.37 -5.33 13.31
C GLU A 268 -10.17 -6.59 14.15
N GLN A 269 -9.15 -7.40 13.89
CA GLN A 269 -8.92 -8.65 14.62
C GLN A 269 -8.18 -8.42 15.95
N ILE A 270 -7.31 -7.42 16.02
CA ILE A 270 -6.29 -7.31 17.07
C ILE A 270 -6.25 -5.92 17.68
N ILE A 271 -6.25 -4.87 16.85
CA ILE A 271 -6.02 -3.51 17.33
C ILE A 271 -7.29 -2.86 17.87
N ALA A 272 -8.41 -3.05 17.17
CA ALA A 272 -9.71 -2.47 17.50
C ALA A 272 -10.84 -3.48 17.28
N PRO A 273 -10.85 -4.62 17.99
CA PRO A 273 -11.93 -5.60 17.89
C PRO A 273 -13.28 -4.96 18.22
N GLU A 274 -14.29 -5.30 17.42
CA GLU A 274 -15.64 -4.71 17.49
C GLU A 274 -15.65 -3.18 17.38
N GLY A 275 -14.64 -2.59 16.74
CA GLY A 275 -14.50 -1.14 16.58
C GLY A 275 -14.04 -0.40 17.83
N LYS A 276 -13.52 -1.11 18.85
CA LYS A 276 -13.01 -0.52 20.09
C LYS A 276 -11.51 -0.77 20.22
N PRO A 277 -10.67 0.28 20.27
CA PRO A 277 -9.23 0.11 20.46
C PRO A 277 -8.91 -0.70 21.72
N ASP A 278 -8.08 -1.73 21.57
CA ASP A 278 -7.58 -2.52 22.68
C ASP A 278 -6.61 -1.65 23.51
N PRO A 279 -6.84 -1.49 24.84
CA PRO A 279 -5.97 -0.69 25.70
C PRO A 279 -4.50 -1.13 25.69
N GLU A 280 -4.22 -2.41 25.49
CA GLU A 280 -2.86 -2.93 25.39
C GLU A 280 -2.15 -2.39 24.15
N TRP A 281 -2.81 -2.43 23.00
CA TRP A 281 -2.26 -1.89 21.75
C TRP A 281 -2.15 -0.37 21.76
N VAL A 282 -3.13 0.33 22.35
CA VAL A 282 -3.02 1.78 22.59
C VAL A 282 -1.77 2.10 23.41
N ALA A 283 -1.49 1.35 24.49
CA ALA A 283 -0.28 1.54 25.29
C ALA A 283 1.01 1.24 24.52
N ILE A 284 1.01 0.26 23.62
CA ILE A 284 2.16 -0.05 22.74
C ILE A 284 2.43 1.12 21.79
N PHE A 285 1.40 1.69 21.17
CA PHE A 285 1.58 2.85 20.28
C PHE A 285 2.11 4.06 21.05
N GLU A 286 1.64 4.32 22.28
CA GLU A 286 2.18 5.37 23.13
C GLU A 286 3.64 5.11 23.56
N GLN A 287 4.00 3.85 23.78
CA GLN A 287 5.36 3.47 24.15
C GLN A 287 6.34 3.59 22.96
N PHE A 288 5.87 3.32 21.74
CA PHE A 288 6.68 3.31 20.52
C PHE A 288 6.06 4.18 19.41
N PRO A 289 5.88 5.50 19.65
CA PRO A 289 5.05 6.35 18.80
C PRO A 289 5.62 6.58 17.40
N THR A 290 6.88 6.21 17.15
CA THR A 290 7.57 6.40 15.87
C THR A 290 7.70 5.11 15.04
N ARG A 291 7.07 4.00 15.48
CA ARG A 291 7.34 2.66 14.93
C ARG A 291 6.17 2.03 14.16
N PHE A 292 5.04 2.71 14.09
CA PHE A 292 3.80 2.21 13.48
C PHE A 292 3.24 3.20 12.46
N MET A 293 2.60 2.69 11.41
CA MET A 293 1.92 3.47 10.38
C MET A 293 0.55 2.87 10.08
N VAL A 294 -0.40 3.72 9.70
CA VAL A 294 -1.68 3.27 9.13
C VAL A 294 -1.53 2.98 7.65
N GLY A 295 -2.32 2.05 7.13
CA GLY A 295 -2.44 1.81 5.70
C GLY A 295 -3.74 1.10 5.37
N THR A 296 -4.15 1.10 4.11
CA THR A 296 -5.43 0.49 3.72
C THR A 296 -5.33 -0.98 3.37
N ASP A 297 -4.22 -1.38 2.75
CA ASP A 297 -4.07 -2.65 2.04
C ASP A 297 -5.22 -2.91 1.04
N LYS A 298 -5.59 -1.86 0.28
CA LYS A 298 -6.47 -2.03 -0.88
C LYS A 298 -5.72 -2.72 -2.00
N ILE A 299 -6.41 -3.57 -2.76
CA ILE A 299 -5.86 -4.37 -3.85
C ILE A 299 -6.66 -4.09 -5.13
N GLY A 300 -6.12 -3.25 -6.02
CA GLY A 300 -6.65 -2.94 -7.36
C GLY A 300 -7.97 -2.15 -7.41
N GLY A 301 -8.88 -2.36 -6.47
CA GLY A 301 -10.17 -1.68 -6.37
C GLY A 301 -10.25 -0.72 -5.18
N PHE A 302 -10.91 0.43 -5.38
CA PHE A 302 -10.88 1.55 -4.42
C PHE A 302 -12.26 2.03 -3.93
N SER A 303 -13.34 1.31 -4.25
CA SER A 303 -14.72 1.73 -3.95
C SER A 303 -15.04 1.94 -2.46
N ASP A 304 -14.38 1.22 -1.56
CA ASP A 304 -14.52 1.29 -0.10
C ASP A 304 -13.33 2.00 0.58
N TYR A 305 -12.43 2.64 -0.18
CA TYR A 305 -11.19 3.24 0.34
C TYR A 305 -11.43 4.23 1.49
N VAL A 306 -12.43 5.12 1.35
CA VAL A 306 -12.81 6.08 2.39
C VAL A 306 -13.17 5.38 3.69
N GLN A 307 -13.99 4.32 3.63
CA GLN A 307 -14.38 3.56 4.80
C GLN A 307 -13.16 2.86 5.44
N THR A 308 -12.32 2.24 4.60
CA THR A 308 -11.12 1.53 5.05
C THR A 308 -10.11 2.44 5.74
N ILE A 309 -9.88 3.67 5.27
CA ILE A 309 -8.96 4.58 5.94
C ILE A 309 -9.60 5.23 7.17
N ARG A 310 -10.91 5.52 7.13
CA ARG A 310 -11.57 6.23 8.24
C ARG A 310 -11.91 5.35 9.42
N LYS A 311 -11.85 4.02 9.28
CA LYS A 311 -11.91 3.10 10.42
C LYS A 311 -10.84 3.38 11.48
N TYR A 312 -9.68 3.93 11.09
CA TYR A 312 -8.60 4.25 12.02
C TYR A 312 -8.91 5.43 12.95
N ASP A 313 -9.92 6.26 12.65
CA ASP A 313 -10.25 7.44 13.47
C ASP A 313 -10.54 7.05 14.93
N VAL A 314 -11.14 5.87 15.19
CA VAL A 314 -11.41 5.38 16.56
C VAL A 314 -10.14 5.11 17.35
N LEU A 315 -9.09 4.61 16.69
CA LEU A 315 -7.78 4.40 17.31
C LEU A 315 -7.09 5.73 17.55
N LEU A 316 -7.12 6.63 16.56
CA LEU A 316 -6.50 7.95 16.66
C LEU A 316 -7.12 8.78 17.80
N ASP A 317 -8.43 8.64 18.05
CA ASP A 317 -9.13 9.24 19.19
C ASP A 317 -8.72 8.70 20.55
N ALA A 318 -8.22 7.46 20.62
CA ALA A 318 -7.75 6.84 21.85
C ALA A 318 -6.29 7.21 22.21
N LEU A 319 -5.57 7.82 21.27
CA LEU A 319 -4.16 8.20 21.42
C LEU A 319 -4.00 9.66 21.86
N THR A 320 -2.85 9.97 22.46
CA THR A 320 -2.43 11.34 22.69
C THR A 320 -2.27 12.06 21.34
N PRO A 321 -2.49 13.38 21.26
CA PRO A 321 -2.42 14.11 20.00
C PRO A 321 -1.08 13.94 19.26
N GLY A 322 0.03 13.81 19.99
CA GLY A 322 1.35 13.59 19.40
C GLY A 322 1.52 12.21 18.78
N THR A 323 1.08 11.15 19.50
CA THR A 323 1.13 9.77 19.00
C THR A 323 0.17 9.56 17.83
N ALA A 324 -1.05 10.10 17.93
CA ALA A 324 -2.02 10.06 16.83
C ALA A 324 -1.46 10.69 15.54
N LYS A 325 -0.84 11.87 15.63
CA LYS A 325 -0.24 12.55 14.48
C LYS A 325 0.89 11.75 13.82
N LYS A 326 1.74 11.13 14.64
CA LYS A 326 2.84 10.29 14.17
C LYS A 326 2.36 9.04 13.45
N LEU A 327 1.46 8.30 14.09
CA LEU A 327 0.88 7.07 13.55
C LEU A 327 0.05 7.33 12.28
N ALA A 328 -0.72 8.41 12.26
CA ALA A 328 -1.53 8.79 11.10
C ALA A 328 -0.72 9.32 9.90
N SER A 329 0.43 9.95 10.11
CA SER A 329 1.07 10.73 9.05
C SER A 329 2.60 10.83 9.10
N GLU A 330 3.20 11.23 10.22
CA GLU A 330 4.62 11.63 10.23
C GLU A 330 5.60 10.45 10.08
N ASN A 331 5.27 9.30 10.68
CA ASN A 331 6.16 8.13 10.69
C ASN A 331 6.50 7.62 9.29
N MET A 332 5.54 7.70 8.36
CA MET A 332 5.75 7.34 6.96
C MET A 332 6.90 8.15 6.34
N PHE A 333 6.99 9.45 6.61
CA PHE A 333 8.04 10.30 6.07
C PHE A 333 9.39 10.15 6.78
N GLU A 334 9.40 9.81 8.07
CA GLU A 334 10.64 9.52 8.79
C GLU A 334 11.31 8.23 8.26
N LEU A 335 10.49 7.29 7.79
CA LEU A 335 10.94 6.02 7.24
C LEU A 335 11.50 6.17 5.82
N LEU A 336 10.80 6.91 4.96
CA LEU A 336 11.10 7.04 3.53
C LEU A 336 12.34 7.93 3.23
N PRO A 337 13.00 7.74 2.08
CA PRO A 337 14.01 8.67 1.59
C PRO A 337 13.46 10.10 1.47
N LYS A 338 14.30 11.10 1.76
CA LYS A 338 13.98 12.50 1.49
C LYS A 338 13.96 12.74 -0.02
N ARG A 339 12.90 13.37 -0.51
CA ARG A 339 12.71 13.77 -1.91
C ARG A 339 13.12 15.21 -2.15
#